data_AF-A0A3D1J983-F1
#
_entry.id   AF-A0A3D1J983-F1
#
_cell.length_a   1.000
_cell.length_b   1.000
_cell.length_c   1.000
_cell.angle_alpha   90.00
_cell.angle_beta   90.00
_cell.angle_gamma   90.00
#
_symmetry.space_group_name_H-M   'P 1'
#
loop_
_entity.id
_entity.type
_entity.pdbx_description
1 polymer ?
#
loop_
_entity_poly.entity_id
_entity_poly.type
_entity_poly.pdbx_seq_one_letter_code
_entity_poly.pdbx_strand_id
1 'polypeptide(L)'
;IDRPIRPMFADGFRNEVQVTNIVMSVEQDCTPAMAAMFGSSLALSISDIPFDGPIAGVDVGRVNGEYVLNPTVEQAEQTDIELTVAG
;
A
#
# COMPACT_ATOMS: atom_id res chain seq x y z
N ILE A 1 2.55 -3.16 3.93
CA ILE A 1 1.62 -2.56 4.90
C ILE A 1 2.34 -2.19 6.20
N ASP A 2 2.91 -3.13 6.97
CA ASP A 2 3.57 -2.82 8.26
C ASP A 2 4.74 -1.83 8.17
N ARG A 3 5.64 -2.04 7.19
CA ARG A 3 6.86 -1.21 7.00
C ARG A 3 6.58 0.29 6.88
N PRO A 4 5.62 0.76 6.05
CA PRO A 4 5.30 2.18 5.96
C PRO A 4 4.43 2.71 7.11
N ILE A 5 3.59 1.91 7.79
CA ILE A 5 2.76 2.41 8.90
C ILE A 5 3.51 2.51 10.23
N ARG A 6 4.46 1.62 10.50
CA ARG A 6 5.13 1.51 11.80
C ARG A 6 5.90 2.78 12.22
N PRO A 7 6.63 3.46 11.31
CA PRO A 7 7.32 4.71 11.64
C PRO A 7 6.38 5.89 11.90
N MET A 8 5.11 5.77 11.49
CA MET A 8 4.12 6.86 11.57
C MET A 8 3.40 6.89 12.93
N PHE A 9 3.63 5.92 13.81
CA PHE A 9 3.15 5.98 15.18
C PHE A 9 4.01 6.93 16.01
N ALA A 10 3.39 7.67 16.91
CA ALA A 10 4.10 8.59 17.79
C ALA A 10 5.20 7.87 18.60
N ASP A 11 6.32 8.57 18.82
CA ASP A 11 7.42 8.05 19.63
C ASP A 11 6.95 7.62 21.02
N GLY A 12 7.32 6.40 21.42
CA GLY A 12 6.94 5.84 22.71
C GLY A 12 5.50 5.32 22.79
N PHE A 13 4.75 5.29 21.68
CA PHE A 13 3.46 4.61 21.62
C PHE A 13 3.62 3.11 21.88
N ARG A 14 2.93 2.60 22.91
CA ARG A 14 3.03 1.21 23.39
C ARG A 14 1.70 0.46 23.40
N ASN A 15 0.62 1.12 23.00
CA ASN A 15 -0.67 0.44 22.94
C ASN A 15 -0.62 -0.61 21.84
N GLU A 16 -1.22 -1.76 22.10
CA GLU A 16 -1.34 -2.81 21.11
C GLU A 16 -2.31 -2.36 20.02
N VAL A 17 -1.86 -2.44 18.76
CA VAL A 17 -2.67 -2.12 17.58
C VAL A 17 -2.66 -3.33 16.66
N GLN A 18 -3.85 -3.79 16.30
CA GLN A 18 -4.05 -4.85 15.34
C GLN A 18 -4.82 -4.30 14.14
N VAL A 19 -4.26 -4.51 12.94
CA VAL A 19 -4.89 -4.14 11.67
C VAL A 19 -5.22 -5.43 10.93
N THR A 20 -6.51 -5.67 10.65
CA THR A 20 -6.99 -6.86 9.97
C THR A 20 -7.57 -6.48 8.62
N ASN A 21 -6.98 -7.03 7.55
CA ASN A 21 -7.42 -6.76 6.18
C ASN A 21 -8.03 -8.03 5.60
N ILE A 22 -9.29 -7.94 5.17
CA ILE A 22 -10.04 -9.05 4.60
C ILE A 22 -10.36 -8.71 3.15
N VAL A 23 -9.81 -9.50 2.21
CA VAL A 23 -10.11 -9.35 0.79
C VAL A 23 -11.48 -9.96 0.52
N MET A 24 -12.48 -9.12 0.28
CA MET A 24 -13.85 -9.57 0.01
C MET A 24 -14.12 -9.83 -1.48
N SER A 25 -13.37 -9.17 -2.34
CA SER A 25 -13.43 -9.31 -3.80
C SER A 25 -12.07 -8.96 -4.38
N VAL A 26 -11.72 -9.58 -5.50
CA VAL A 26 -10.46 -9.34 -6.20
C VAL A 26 -10.75 -9.15 -7.69
N GLU A 27 -10.18 -8.08 -8.24
CA GLU A 27 -9.99 -7.88 -9.66
C GLU A 27 -8.52 -8.24 -9.95
N GLN A 28 -8.22 -8.94 -11.04
CA GLN A 28 -6.89 -9.54 -11.26
C GLN A 28 -5.81 -8.52 -11.62
N ASP A 29 -6.16 -7.43 -12.29
CA ASP A 29 -5.27 -6.32 -12.61
C ASP A 29 -5.04 -5.39 -11.41
N CYS A 30 -5.91 -5.43 -10.39
CA CYS A 30 -5.80 -4.64 -9.17
C CYS A 30 -5.24 -5.46 -8.01
N THR A 31 -3.98 -5.25 -7.64
CA THR A 31 -3.37 -6.00 -6.55
C THR A 31 -4.08 -5.76 -5.20
N PRO A 32 -4.56 -6.81 -4.51
CA PRO A 32 -5.19 -6.67 -3.19
C PRO A 32 -4.29 -6.05 -2.12
N ALA A 33 -2.97 -6.24 -2.23
CA ALA A 33 -1.97 -5.68 -1.31
C ALA A 33 -1.98 -4.13 -1.30
N MET A 34 -2.25 -3.53 -2.45
CA MET A 34 -2.32 -2.08 -2.62
C MET A 34 -3.58 -1.50 -2.01
N ALA A 35 -4.74 -2.12 -2.32
CA ALA A 35 -6.01 -1.78 -1.70
C ALA A 35 -5.96 -1.97 -0.17
N ALA A 36 -5.32 -3.06 0.29
CA ALA A 36 -5.08 -3.34 1.69
C ALA A 36 -4.22 -2.26 2.36
N MET A 37 -3.14 -1.81 1.71
CA MET A 37 -2.28 -0.75 2.25
C MET A 37 -3.05 0.56 2.41
N PHE A 38 -3.74 0.99 1.35
CA PHE A 38 -4.56 2.20 1.37
C PHE A 38 -5.68 2.10 2.42
N GLY A 39 -6.39 0.98 2.47
CA GLY A 39 -7.44 0.73 3.44
C GLY A 39 -6.94 0.76 4.90
N SER A 40 -5.78 0.16 5.18
CA SER A 40 -5.16 0.24 6.51
C SER A 40 -4.80 1.67 6.89
N SER A 41 -4.25 2.46 5.95
CA SER A 41 -3.95 3.87 6.22
C SER A 41 -5.20 4.66 6.52
N LEU A 42 -6.25 4.50 5.71
CA LEU A 42 -7.51 5.20 5.90
C LEU A 42 -8.12 4.84 7.26
N ALA A 43 -8.16 3.55 7.60
CA ALA A 43 -8.70 3.06 8.87
C ALA A 43 -7.96 3.63 10.07
N LEU A 44 -6.62 3.73 10.01
CA LEU A 44 -5.82 4.36 11.06
C LEU A 44 -6.07 5.87 11.13
N SER A 45 -6.15 6.56 9.99
CA SER A 45 -6.37 8.01 9.93
C SER A 45 -7.76 8.46 10.42
N ILE A 46 -8.79 7.60 10.34
CA ILE A 46 -10.12 7.90 10.91
C ILE A 46 -10.28 7.44 12.38
N SER A 47 -9.29 6.72 12.91
CA SER A 47 -9.31 6.22 14.28
C SER A 47 -8.74 7.23 15.28
N ASP A 48 -8.94 6.98 16.57
CA ASP A 48 -8.33 7.77 17.65
C ASP A 48 -6.86 7.40 17.92
N ILE A 49 -6.27 6.52 17.09
CA ILE A 49 -4.87 6.09 17.25
C ILE A 49 -3.96 7.22 16.78
N PRO A 50 -2.94 7.63 17.57
CA PRO A 50 -2.00 8.67 17.17
C PRO A 50 -1.09 8.18 16.03
N PHE A 51 -1.52 8.48 14.80
CA PHE A 51 -0.91 8.06 13.54
C PHE A 51 -0.70 9.28 12.63
N ASP A 52 0.54 9.53 12.22
CA ASP A 52 0.96 10.73 11.47
C ASP A 52 0.81 10.58 9.94
N GLY A 53 -0.11 9.73 9.48
CA GLY A 53 -0.38 9.51 8.05
C GLY A 53 -1.25 10.59 7.40
N PRO A 54 -1.87 10.32 6.24
CA PRO A 54 -2.02 9.01 5.59
C PRO A 54 -0.78 8.57 4.80
N ILE A 55 -0.63 7.27 4.63
CA ILE A 55 0.32 6.65 3.70
C ILE A 55 -0.43 6.14 2.45
N ALA A 56 0.25 6.17 1.31
CA ALA A 56 -0.18 5.56 0.08
C ALA A 56 0.95 4.71 -0.51
N GLY A 57 0.56 3.64 -1.21
CA GLY A 57 1.47 2.84 -2.04
C GLY A 57 1.26 3.15 -3.52
N VAL A 58 2.30 3.04 -4.32
CA VAL A 58 2.21 2.97 -5.79
C VAL A 58 3.17 1.91 -6.30
N ASP A 59 2.68 1.05 -7.20
CA ASP A 59 3.54 0.15 -7.96
C ASP A 59 3.91 0.82 -9.27
N VAL A 60 5.20 0.87 -9.57
CA VAL A 60 5.74 1.52 -10.76
C VAL A 60 6.43 0.46 -11.60
N GLY A 61 5.83 0.19 -12.75
CA GLY A 61 6.40 -0.62 -13.82
C GLY A 61 7.10 0.25 -14.86
N ARG A 62 7.99 -0.35 -15.66
CA ARG A 62 8.44 0.28 -16.92
C ARG A 62 8.21 -0.66 -18.10
N VAL A 63 7.36 -0.26 -19.05
CA VAL A 63 6.98 -1.04 -20.23
C VAL A 63 7.40 -0.27 -21.48
N ASN A 64 8.16 -0.90 -22.38
CA ASN A 64 8.66 -0.26 -23.62
C ASN A 64 9.39 1.08 -23.39
N GLY A 65 10.05 1.25 -22.24
CA GLY A 65 10.75 2.47 -21.87
C GLY A 65 9.90 3.56 -21.22
N GLU A 66 8.58 3.36 -21.07
CA GLU A 66 7.68 4.28 -20.38
C GLU A 66 7.30 3.78 -18.99
N TYR A 67 7.20 4.70 -18.03
CA TYR A 67 6.75 4.36 -16.67
C TYR A 67 5.24 4.21 -16.61
N VAL A 68 4.79 3.09 -16.08
CA VAL A 68 3.38 2.73 -15.92
C VAL A 68 3.08 2.62 -14.43
N LEU A 69 2.04 3.32 -13.97
CA LEU A 69 1.57 3.24 -12.58
C LEU A 69 0.55 2.12 -12.45
N ASN A 70 0.71 1.29 -11.41
CA ASN A 70 -0.09 0.11 -11.12
C ASN A 70 -0.35 -0.73 -12.40
N PRO A 71 0.72 -1.30 -13.00
CA PRO A 71 0.60 -2.04 -14.25
C PRO A 71 -0.37 -3.21 -14.12
N THR A 72 -1.14 -3.49 -15.18
CA THR A 72 -1.97 -4.70 -15.28
C THR A 72 -1.11 -5.96 -15.31
N VAL A 73 -1.73 -7.14 -15.20
CA VAL A 73 -0.98 -8.42 -15.25
C VAL A 73 -0.19 -8.54 -16.56
N GLU A 74 -0.80 -8.19 -17.69
CA GLU A 74 -0.15 -8.21 -19.01
C GLU A 74 0.99 -7.19 -19.12
N GLN A 75 0.83 -6.01 -18.53
CA GLN A 75 1.85 -4.98 -18.53
C GLN A 75 3.03 -5.38 -17.65
N ALA A 76 2.77 -5.98 -16.48
CA ALA A 76 3.79 -6.47 -15.56
C ALA A 76 4.68 -7.54 -16.22
N GLU A 77 4.16 -8.42 -17.06
CA GLU A 77 4.97 -9.39 -17.82
C GLU A 77 5.95 -8.74 -18.80
N GLN A 78 5.64 -7.54 -19.28
CA GLN A 78 6.47 -6.76 -20.19
C GLN A 78 7.36 -5.74 -19.45
N THR A 79 7.26 -5.67 -18.12
CA THR A 79 8.06 -4.71 -17.35
C THR A 79 9.51 -5.15 -17.22
N ASP A 80 10.42 -4.19 -17.41
CA ASP A 80 11.86 -4.39 -17.14
C ASP A 80 12.30 -3.82 -15.79
N ILE A 81 11.43 -3.06 -15.13
CA ILE A 81 11.58 -2.54 -13.77
C ILE A 81 10.26 -2.72 -13.05
N GLU A 82 10.33 -3.28 -11.83
CA GLU A 82 9.20 -3.40 -10.90
C GLU A 82 9.61 -2.74 -9.57
N LEU A 83 8.86 -1.72 -9.16
CA LEU A 83 9.21 -0.93 -7.98
C LEU A 83 7.95 -0.49 -7.20
N THR A 84 7.82 -0.99 -5.97
CA THR A 84 6.78 -0.55 -5.03
C THR A 84 7.31 0.58 -4.15
N VAL A 85 6.66 1.75 -4.21
CA VAL A 85 6.90 2.88 -3.30
C VAL A 85 5.77 2.99 -2.31
N ALA A 86 6.07 3.27 -1.05
CA ALA A 86 5.07 3.68 -0.07
C ALA A 86 5.57 4.90 0.72
N GLY A 87 4.68 5.85 0.99
CA GLY A 87 4.98 7.09 1.71
C GLY A 87 3.74 7.89 2.05
#